data_AF-A0A225VSE5-F1
#
_entry.id   AF-A0A225VSE5-F1
#
_cell.length_a   1.000
_cell.length_b   1.000
_cell.length_c   1.000
_cell.angle_alpha   90.00
_cell.angle_beta   90.00
_cell.angle_gamma   90.00
#
_symmetry.space_group_name_H-M   'P 1'
#
loop_
_entity.id
_entity.type
_entity.pdbx_description
1 polymer ?
#
loop_
_entity_poly.entity_id
_entity_poly.type
_entity_poly.pdbx_seq_one_letter_code
_entity_poly.pdbx_strand_id
1 'polypeptide(L)' 'MGKVRCAPKDANLPANWWPEALKYMAYVQNCAPMSRLINWTPYELVKGVSPDVKALQVWDSVCFAYVH' A
#
# COMPACT_ATOMS: atom_id res chain seq x y z
N MET A 1 -8.33 6.79 -5.31
CA MET A 1 -9.51 6.08 -4.77
C MET A 1 -9.78 4.69 -5.38
N GLY A 2 -9.33 4.36 -6.60
CA GLY A 2 -9.62 3.05 -7.22
C GLY A 2 -8.99 1.84 -6.52
N LYS A 3 -7.74 1.95 -6.05
CA LYS A 3 -6.97 0.85 -5.45
C LYS A 3 -7.63 0.23 -4.20
N VAL A 4 -8.29 1.04 -3.38
CA VAL A 4 -8.99 0.60 -2.15
C VAL A 4 -10.29 -0.15 -2.47
N ARG A 5 -10.93 0.14 -3.61
CA ARG A 5 -12.16 -0.55 -4.02
C ARG A 5 -11.86 -1.91 -4.65
N CYS A 6 -10.75 -2.02 -5.36
CA CYS A 6 -10.33 -3.27 -5.99
C CYS A 6 -9.74 -4.25 -4.96
N ALA A 7 -8.94 -3.79 -4.00
CA ALA A 7 -8.26 -4.68 -3.05
C ALA A 7 -9.18 -5.67 -2.30
N PRO A 8 -10.31 -5.27 -1.67
CA PRO A 8 -11.23 -6.23 -1.05
C PRO A 8 -11.94 -7.12 -2.06
N LYS A 9 -12.25 -6.59 -3.25
CA LYS A 9 -12.96 -7.31 -4.31
C LYS A 9 -12.07 -8.40 -4.92
N ASP A 10 -10.81 -8.09 -5.17
CA ASP A 10 -9.80 -8.99 -5.71
C ASP A 10 -9.41 -10.06 -4.68
N ALA A 11 -9.36 -9.68 -3.39
CA ALA A 11 -9.09 -10.61 -2.29
C ALA A 11 -10.34 -11.39 -1.81
N ASN A 12 -11.48 -11.26 -2.51
CA ASN A 12 -12.75 -11.88 -2.15
C ASN A 12 -13.17 -11.65 -0.67
N LEU A 13 -12.83 -10.47 -0.13
CA LEU A 13 -13.15 -10.08 1.24
C LEU A 13 -14.51 -9.38 1.31
N PRO A 14 -15.30 -9.63 2.36
CA PRO A 14 -16.57 -8.95 2.52
C PRO A 14 -16.40 -7.44 2.77
N ALA A 15 -17.39 -6.64 2.38
CA ALA A 15 -17.30 -5.18 2.38
C ALA A 15 -17.07 -4.53 3.76
N ASN A 16 -17.31 -5.27 4.84
CA ASN A 16 -16.99 -4.87 6.21
C ASN A 16 -15.48 -4.70 6.47
N TRP A 17 -14.60 -5.29 5.64
CA TRP A 17 -13.14 -5.12 5.70
C TRP A 17 -12.62 -3.87 4.97
N TRP A 18 -13.52 -3.06 4.41
CA TRP A 18 -13.15 -1.84 3.68
C TRP A 18 -12.31 -0.84 4.50
N PRO A 19 -12.61 -0.54 5.79
CA PRO A 19 -11.77 0.38 6.56
C PRO A 19 -10.37 -0.17 6.85
N GLU A 20 -10.22 -1.48 7.05
CA GLU A 20 -8.93 -2.16 7.18
C GLU A 20 -8.15 -2.12 5.86
N ALA A 21 -8.83 -2.38 4.74
CA ALA A 21 -8.24 -2.28 3.40
C ALA A 21 -7.76 -0.87 3.09
N LEU A 22 -8.55 0.14 3.48
CA LEU A 22 -8.19 1.55 3.31
C LEU A 22 -6.94 1.90 4.11
N LYS A 23 -6.88 1.51 5.39
CA LYS A 23 -5.70 1.72 6.24
C LYS A 23 -4.46 1.04 5.66
N TYR A 24 -4.61 -0.21 5.23
CA TYR A 24 -3.53 -1.00 4.65
C TYR A 24 -2.99 -0.36 3.36
N MET A 25 -3.88 -0.03 2.41
CA MET A 25 -3.50 0.60 1.14
C MET A 25 -2.87 1.98 1.35
N ALA A 26 -3.36 2.78 2.30
CA ALA A 26 -2.77 4.07 2.64
C ALA A 26 -1.36 3.91 3.23
N TYR A 27 -1.16 2.90 4.10
CA TYR A 27 0.16 2.59 4.63
C TYR A 27 1.13 2.16 3.53
N VAL A 28 0.73 1.23 2.65
CA VAL A 28 1.53 0.80 1.49
C VAL A 28 1.92 2.00 0.62
N GLN A 29 0.97 2.90 0.34
CA GLN A 29 1.24 4.09 -0.46
C GLN A 29 2.24 5.04 0.22
N ASN A 30 2.20 5.16 1.55
CA ASN A 30 3.15 5.96 2.31
C ASN A 30 4.54 5.31 2.43
N CYS A 31 4.63 3.98 2.27
CA CYS A 31 5.90 3.25 2.22
C CYS A 31 6.50 3.17 0.82
N ALA A 32 5.74 3.55 -0.21
CA ALA A 32 6.22 3.53 -1.59
C ALA A 32 7.09 4.76 -1.87
N PRO A 33 8.26 4.59 -2.51
CA PRO A 33 9.08 5.70 -2.93
C PRO A 33 8.34 6.52 -3.98
N MET A 34 8.41 7.85 -3.86
CA MET A 34 7.79 8.75 -4.83
C MET A 34 8.85 9.56 -5.56
N SER A 35 8.73 9.64 -6.89
CA SER A 35 9.58 10.46 -7.74
C SER A 35 9.58 11.93 -7.31
N ARG A 36 8.43 12.44 -6.86
CA ARG A 36 8.25 13.79 -6.32
C ARG A 36 9.03 14.06 -5.03
N LEU A 37 9.44 13.00 -4.34
CA LEU A 37 10.18 13.03 -3.08
C LEU A 37 11.62 12.54 -3.26
N ILE A 38 12.15 12.55 -4.49
CA ILE A 38 13.52 12.10 -4.79
C ILE A 38 13.75 10.66 -4.29
N ASN A 39 12.80 9.78 -4.60
CA ASN A 39 12.78 8.38 -4.17
C ASN A 39 12.70 8.14 -2.66
N TRP A 40 12.42 9.18 -1.85
CA TRP A 40 12.05 8.98 -0.44
C TRP A 40 10.59 8.57 -0.32
N THR A 41 10.28 7.87 0.76
CA THR A 41 8.91 7.52 1.11
C THR A 41 8.30 8.63 1.98
N PRO A 42 6.99 8.94 1.84
CA PRO A 42 6.30 9.83 2.78
C PRO A 42 6.45 9.41 4.23
N TYR A 43 6.46 8.10 4.47
CA TYR A 43 6.61 7.55 5.80
C TYR A 43 7.93 7.99 6.43
N GLU A 44 9.04 7.88 5.70
CA GLU A 44 10.36 8.35 6.15
C GLU A 44 10.39 9.85 6.38
N LEU A 45 9.76 10.64 5.52
CA LEU A 45 9.72 12.10 5.68
C LEU A 45 8.94 12.53 6.92
N VAL A 46 7.83 11.85 7.22
CA VAL A 46 6.95 12.21 8.34
C VAL A 46 7.47 11.62 9.65
N LYS A 47 7.99 10.39 9.64
CA LYS A 47 8.40 9.69 10.87
C LYS A 47 9.90 9.70 11.13
N GLY A 48 10.73 10.04 10.14
CA GLY A 48 12.19 9.97 10.25
C GLY A 48 12.76 8.56 10.38
N VAL A 49 11.94 7.52 10.17
CA VAL A 49 12.29 6.10 10.32
C VAL A 49 11.83 5.36 9.07
N SER A 50 12.62 4.40 8.59
CA SER A 50 12.22 3.57 7.45
C SER A 50 11.00 2.72 7.79
N PRO A 51 10.06 2.56 6.83
CA PRO A 51 8.86 1.77 7.05
C PRO A 51 9.21 0.29 7.25
N ASP A 52 8.58 -0.35 8.25
CA ASP A 52 8.64 -1.80 8.38
C ASP A 52 7.66 -2.43 7.38
N VAL A 53 8.23 -3.00 6.32
CA VAL A 53 7.50 -3.70 5.26
C VAL A 53 7.26 -5.17 5.58
N LYS A 54 7.87 -5.73 6.64
CA LYS A 54 7.68 -7.15 7.02
C LYS A 54 6.28 -7.42 7.56
N ALA A 55 5.63 -6.40 8.11
CA ALA A 55 4.26 -6.46 8.60
C ALA A 55 3.20 -6.30 7.50
N LEU A 56 3.61 -6.06 6.24
CA LEU A 56 2.66 -5.92 5.13
C LEU A 56 2.10 -7.29 4.75
N GLN A 57 0.84 -7.51 5.11
CA GLN A 57 0.12 -8.73 4.75
C GLN A 57 -0.28 -8.68 3.27
N VAL A 58 -0.02 -9.74 2.50
CA VAL A 58 -0.43 -9.80 1.09
C VAL A 58 -1.95 -9.93 1.03
N TRP A 59 -2.60 -8.94 0.42
CA TRP A 59 -3.97 -9.06 -0.08
C TRP A 59 -3.80 -9.62 -1.49
N ASP A 60 -4.57 -10.63 -1.91
CA ASP A 60 -4.44 -11.42 -3.15
C ASP A 60 -4.38 -10.64 -4.50
N SER A 61 -4.17 -9.33 -4.46
CA SER A 61 -3.81 -8.49 -5.59
C SER A 61 -2.32 -8.64 -5.93
N VAL A 62 -2.01 -9.54 -6.87
CA VAL A 62 -0.67 -9.69 -7.44
C VAL A 62 -0.39 -8.55 -8.41
N CYS A 63 0.55 -7.66 -8.07
CA CYS A 63 1.02 -6.61 -8.97
C CYS A 63 2.41 -7.00 -9.53
N PHE A 64 2.52 -7.11 -10.86
CA PHE A 64 3.78 -7.36 -11.53
C PHE A 64 4.53 -6.04 -11.78
N ALA A 65 5.81 -5.98 -11.40
CA ALA A 65 6.68 -4.89 -11.83
C ALA A 65 7.09 -5.12 -13.29
N TYR A 66 6.87 -4.13 -14.16
CA TYR A 66 7.43 -4.17 -15.51
C TYR A 66 8.95 -3.96 -15.42
N VAL A 67 9.70 -5.01 -15.73
CA VAL A 67 11.17 -4.97 -15.83
C VAL A 67 11.50 -4.94 -17.32
N HIS A 68 12.16 -3.88 -17.77
CA HIS A 68 12.73 -3.75 -19.12
C HIS A 68 14.17 -4.25 -19.10
#